data_AF-A0A9U8E9N2-F1
#
_entry.id   AF-A0A9U8E9N2-F1
#
_cell.length_a   1.000
_cell.length_b   1.000
_cell.length_c   1.000
_cell.angle_alpha   90.00
_cell.angle_beta   90.00
_cell.angle_gamma   90.00
#
_symmetry.space_group_name_H-M   'P 1'
#
loop_
_entity.id
_entity.type
_entity.pdbx_description
1 polymer ?
#
loop_
_entity_poly.entity_id
_entity_poly.type
_entity_poly.pdbx_seq_one_letter_code
_entity_poly.pdbx_strand_id
1 'polypeptide(L)'
;MYLNIGSRVSVTTAPSLANVVQQRLLDALASISAPYGLRSGDSTSTHSCGNIREVPQNLRFSWLMKPKGLPAYYQKYTEAYNIPVLGSANVSDNAMKRACYVLRFLLADHSAMRQSFYKLFGRLVVIGASEKVNAVPEYKLLPDSWNNRTRGLGGTETLPVSSGAEENLLCYGSSQDVYYEEDILIHELTHGLHFLGSKHVIPGFEFALDLAFEKATRLELWNNTYSADSVDEYLAEGVQSYFSFNGFRDPPDGIHGPINTPEKLLVYDPSLYKLVQLMFPCRNTFIKRCNSTREAENSQVLTMNCDRTRQYQVKIHELAALSGQPCQDKSKFCTDWALQGECTNNPSYMEDNCLKSCLWCKPCQDKSNFCTDWALKGECTNNPSYMEENCRKSCQWCNVKENVTTSQNTVNKNCIDQNTSCPDWAASGECTNNSEYMNINCKHSCGIC
;
A
#
# COMPACT_ATOMS: atom_id res chain seq x y z
N MET A 1 -37.49 -18.60 41.86
CA MET A 1 -38.52 -18.22 40.86
C MET A 1 -38.73 -16.71 40.97
N TYR A 2 -38.03 -15.92 40.15
CA TYR A 2 -38.45 -14.57 39.73
C TYR A 2 -37.70 -14.27 38.42
N LEU A 3 -38.48 -14.04 37.36
CA LEU A 3 -38.04 -13.81 35.99
C LEU A 3 -37.44 -12.41 35.86
N ASN A 4 -36.28 -12.33 35.20
CA ASN A 4 -35.59 -11.09 34.87
C ASN A 4 -35.82 -10.83 33.38
N ILE A 5 -36.59 -9.80 33.03
CA ILE A 5 -36.76 -9.32 31.65
C ILE A 5 -36.49 -7.82 31.65
N GLY A 6 -35.33 -7.45 31.14
CA GLY A 6 -34.90 -6.07 30.93
C GLY A 6 -34.10 -5.99 29.65
N SER A 7 -34.81 -5.92 28.52
CA SER A 7 -34.26 -5.78 27.17
C SER A 7 -33.51 -4.45 27.03
N ARG A 8 -32.20 -4.48 26.83
CA ARG A 8 -31.44 -3.29 26.38
C ARG A 8 -31.63 -3.13 24.87
N VAL A 9 -32.42 -2.13 24.48
CA VAL A 9 -32.46 -1.63 23.11
C VAL A 9 -31.14 -0.92 22.82
N SER A 10 -30.40 -1.42 21.84
CA SER A 10 -29.25 -0.75 21.24
C SER A 10 -29.75 0.45 20.43
N VAL A 11 -29.51 1.66 20.92
CA VAL A 11 -29.72 2.89 20.13
C VAL A 11 -28.44 3.11 19.33
N THR A 12 -28.47 2.74 18.05
CA THR A 12 -27.48 3.23 17.09
C THR A 12 -27.80 4.70 16.81
N THR A 13 -26.95 5.61 17.27
CA THR A 13 -27.13 7.04 17.01
C THR A 13 -26.89 7.31 15.52
N ALA A 14 -27.94 7.77 14.82
CA ALA A 14 -27.83 8.23 13.45
C ALA A 14 -26.82 9.38 13.36
N PRO A 15 -25.97 9.44 12.31
CA PRO A 15 -24.99 10.51 12.15
C PRO A 15 -25.69 11.86 12.06
N SER A 16 -25.09 12.90 12.65
CA SER A 16 -25.64 14.26 12.64
C SER A 16 -25.77 14.78 11.21
N LEU A 17 -26.74 15.67 10.97
CA LEU A 17 -26.91 16.32 9.67
C LEU A 17 -25.62 17.05 9.23
N ALA A 18 -24.85 17.58 10.19
CA ALA A 18 -23.54 18.19 9.95
C ALA A 18 -22.52 17.18 9.42
N ASN A 19 -22.46 15.97 10.00
CA ASN A 19 -21.57 14.90 9.54
C ASN A 19 -21.97 14.41 8.13
N VAL A 20 -23.27 14.37 7.82
CA VAL A 20 -23.77 13.99 6.49
C VAL A 20 -23.41 15.05 5.43
N VAL A 21 -23.55 16.34 5.76
CA VAL A 21 -23.19 17.44 4.86
C VAL A 21 -21.67 17.52 4.68
N GLN A 22 -20.89 17.32 5.74
CA GLN A 22 -19.43 17.31 5.71
C GLN A 22 -18.90 16.13 4.88
N GLN A 23 -19.39 14.91 5.10
CA GLN A 23 -19.03 13.75 4.26
C GLN A 23 -19.35 13.99 2.78
N ARG A 24 -20.48 14.62 2.46
CA ARG A 24 -20.83 14.97 1.07
C ARG A 24 -19.92 16.03 0.47
N LEU A 25 -19.42 16.98 1.27
CA LEU A 25 -18.46 17.99 0.83
C LEU A 25 -17.07 17.37 0.59
N LEU A 26 -16.68 16.38 1.40
CA LEU A 26 -15.43 15.63 1.27
C LEU A 26 -15.45 14.69 0.08
N ASP A 27 -16.56 14.00 -0.12
CA ASP A 27 -16.78 13.22 -1.34
C ASP A 27 -16.70 14.12 -2.58
N ALA A 28 -17.14 15.39 -2.48
CA ALA A 28 -17.01 16.38 -3.55
C ALA A 28 -15.57 16.90 -3.74
N LEU A 29 -14.78 17.07 -2.68
CA LEU A 29 -13.38 17.51 -2.79
C LEU A 29 -12.44 16.38 -3.28
N ALA A 30 -12.63 15.14 -2.79
CA ALA A 30 -11.96 13.96 -3.31
C ALA A 30 -12.38 13.63 -4.77
N SER A 31 -13.54 14.13 -5.20
CA SER A 31 -13.96 14.04 -6.60
C SER A 31 -13.14 14.92 -7.55
N ILE A 32 -12.38 15.89 -7.04
CA ILE A 32 -11.57 16.80 -7.87
C ILE A 32 -10.27 16.12 -8.32
N SER A 33 -9.74 15.17 -7.53
CA SER A 33 -8.56 14.37 -7.91
C SER A 33 -8.91 13.07 -8.63
N ALA A 34 -10.11 12.52 -8.40
CA ALA A 34 -10.59 11.34 -9.12
C ALA A 34 -11.18 11.78 -10.48
N PRO A 35 -10.68 11.28 -11.64
CA PRO A 35 -11.15 11.72 -12.97
C PRO A 35 -12.67 11.64 -13.17
N TYR A 36 -13.35 10.81 -12.37
CA TYR A 36 -14.79 10.52 -12.48
C TYR A 36 -15.59 10.76 -11.20
N GLY A 37 -14.99 11.38 -10.19
CA GLY A 37 -15.54 11.50 -8.84
C GLY A 37 -15.50 10.22 -8.01
N LEU A 38 -16.28 10.14 -6.93
CA LEU A 38 -16.35 8.95 -6.07
C LEU A 38 -17.63 8.13 -6.30
N ARG A 39 -17.51 6.81 -6.16
CA ARG A 39 -18.63 5.86 -6.16
C ARG A 39 -19.53 6.08 -4.95
N SER A 40 -20.83 6.19 -5.17
CA SER A 40 -21.82 6.25 -4.09
C SER A 40 -21.89 4.94 -3.32
N GLY A 41 -22.17 4.99 -2.00
CA GLY A 41 -22.19 3.82 -1.13
C GLY A 41 -20.82 3.55 -0.50
N ASP A 42 -20.67 2.41 0.16
CA ASP A 42 -19.46 2.05 0.91
C ASP A 42 -19.04 0.60 0.66
N SER A 43 -17.76 0.33 0.91
CA SER A 43 -17.24 -1.03 1.02
C SER A 43 -17.83 -1.72 2.26
N THR A 44 -17.86 -3.05 2.26
CA THR A 44 -18.38 -3.84 3.38
C THR A 44 -17.28 -4.67 4.06
N SER A 45 -17.67 -5.44 5.07
CA SER A 45 -16.84 -6.49 5.68
C SER A 45 -17.19 -7.89 5.17
N THR A 46 -18.15 -8.02 4.25
CA THR A 46 -18.68 -9.30 3.76
C THR A 46 -18.22 -9.57 2.33
N HIS A 47 -18.39 -10.81 1.87
CA HIS A 47 -18.12 -11.21 0.49
C HIS A 47 -19.16 -12.23 0.03
N SER A 48 -19.22 -12.45 -1.28
CA SER A 48 -20.06 -13.49 -1.88
C SER A 48 -19.28 -14.40 -2.82
N CYS A 49 -17.96 -14.54 -2.61
CA CYS A 49 -17.04 -15.27 -3.49
C CYS A 49 -17.50 -16.68 -3.89
N GLY A 50 -18.21 -17.41 -3.03
CA GLY A 50 -18.77 -18.72 -3.37
C GLY A 50 -19.97 -18.72 -4.34
N ASN A 51 -20.56 -17.56 -4.61
CA ASN A 51 -21.77 -17.39 -5.40
C ASN A 51 -21.50 -16.57 -6.68
N ILE A 52 -21.46 -17.26 -7.82
CA ILE A 52 -21.32 -16.66 -9.15
C ILE A 52 -22.71 -16.43 -9.74
N ARG A 53 -22.98 -15.20 -10.16
CA ARG A 53 -24.29 -14.76 -10.65
C ARG A 53 -24.15 -13.79 -11.81
N GLU A 54 -25.27 -13.39 -12.41
CA GLU A 54 -25.29 -12.31 -13.40
C GLU A 54 -24.90 -10.96 -12.78
N VAL A 55 -24.34 -10.08 -13.60
CA VAL A 55 -23.97 -8.72 -13.18
C VAL A 55 -25.23 -7.95 -12.78
N PRO A 56 -25.29 -7.41 -11.54
CA PRO A 56 -26.42 -6.59 -11.10
C PRO A 56 -26.71 -5.42 -12.03
N GLN A 57 -27.99 -5.23 -12.39
CA GLN A 57 -28.40 -4.26 -13.41
C GLN A 57 -27.98 -2.82 -13.08
N ASN A 58 -27.95 -2.45 -11.81
CA ASN A 58 -27.51 -1.12 -11.36
C ASN A 58 -26.02 -0.85 -11.66
N LEU A 59 -25.15 -1.88 -11.65
CA LEU A 59 -23.72 -1.74 -11.98
C LEU A 59 -23.46 -1.59 -13.48
N ARG A 60 -24.46 -1.89 -14.32
CA ARG A 60 -24.40 -1.63 -15.77
C ARG A 60 -24.41 -0.14 -16.10
N PHE A 61 -24.73 0.73 -15.14
CA PHE A 61 -24.82 2.16 -15.37
C PHE A 61 -23.61 2.93 -14.86
N SER A 62 -23.30 4.03 -15.56
CA SER A 62 -22.12 4.85 -15.31
C SER A 62 -22.12 5.58 -13.96
N TRP A 63 -23.25 5.73 -13.28
CA TRP A 63 -23.27 6.38 -11.95
C TRP A 63 -22.74 5.48 -10.84
N LEU A 64 -22.77 4.14 -11.01
CA LEU A 64 -22.16 3.20 -10.05
C LEU A 64 -20.83 2.64 -10.51
N MET A 65 -20.55 2.61 -11.82
CA MET A 65 -19.30 2.09 -12.38
C MET A 65 -18.80 3.01 -13.48
N LYS A 66 -17.84 3.90 -13.18
CA LYS A 66 -17.33 4.87 -14.16
C LYS A 66 -16.27 4.24 -15.09
N PRO A 67 -16.10 4.80 -16.32
CA PRO A 67 -16.86 5.92 -16.89
C PRO A 67 -18.21 5.53 -17.54
N LYS A 68 -18.38 4.27 -17.97
CA LYS A 68 -19.49 3.87 -18.88
C LYS A 68 -20.45 2.81 -18.31
N GLY A 69 -20.28 2.39 -17.07
CA GLY A 69 -20.96 1.21 -16.53
C GLY A 69 -20.25 -0.09 -16.92
N LEU A 70 -20.72 -1.23 -16.41
CA LEU A 70 -20.20 -2.55 -16.79
C LEU A 70 -20.82 -3.06 -18.10
N PRO A 71 -20.05 -3.19 -19.20
CA PRO A 71 -20.59 -3.59 -20.50
C PRO A 71 -21.11 -5.04 -20.51
N ALA A 72 -22.00 -5.36 -21.46
CA ALA A 72 -22.63 -6.68 -21.63
C ALA A 72 -21.63 -7.84 -21.80
N TYR A 73 -20.37 -7.54 -22.16
CA TYR A 73 -19.25 -8.49 -22.11
C TYR A 73 -19.19 -9.25 -20.78
N TYR A 74 -19.32 -8.53 -19.67
CA TYR A 74 -19.34 -9.13 -18.34
C TYR A 74 -20.67 -9.83 -18.12
N GLN A 75 -20.63 -11.16 -17.97
CA GLN A 75 -21.81 -12.00 -17.75
C GLN A 75 -21.74 -12.70 -16.40
N LYS A 76 -20.54 -12.87 -15.84
CA LYS A 76 -20.32 -13.45 -14.52
C LYS A 76 -19.89 -12.38 -13.52
N TYR A 77 -20.46 -12.48 -12.32
CA TYR A 77 -20.27 -11.56 -11.21
C TYR A 77 -20.13 -12.32 -9.91
N THR A 78 -19.14 -11.90 -9.12
CA THR A 78 -19.13 -12.07 -7.67
C THR A 78 -18.47 -10.83 -7.06
N GLU A 79 -18.30 -10.80 -5.74
CA GLU A 79 -17.71 -9.64 -5.07
C GLU A 79 -17.08 -10.00 -3.73
N ALA A 80 -16.05 -9.25 -3.39
CA ALA A 80 -15.59 -9.09 -2.02
C ALA A 80 -15.80 -7.63 -1.63
N TYR A 81 -16.43 -7.38 -0.49
CA TYR A 81 -16.57 -6.03 0.07
C TYR A 81 -17.30 -5.00 -0.80
N ASN A 82 -18.30 -5.43 -1.60
CA ASN A 82 -18.97 -4.66 -2.66
C ASN A 82 -18.06 -4.24 -3.83
N ILE A 83 -16.86 -4.81 -3.93
CA ILE A 83 -15.93 -4.60 -5.03
C ILE A 83 -16.14 -5.71 -6.07
N PRO A 84 -16.53 -5.36 -7.31
CA PRO A 84 -16.85 -6.35 -8.33
C PRO A 84 -15.67 -7.23 -8.73
N VAL A 85 -15.95 -8.52 -8.90
CA VAL A 85 -15.12 -9.49 -9.61
C VAL A 85 -15.92 -9.96 -10.81
N LEU A 86 -15.35 -9.78 -12.00
CA LEU A 86 -16.08 -9.84 -13.26
C LEU A 86 -15.42 -10.82 -14.22
N GLY A 87 -16.24 -11.48 -15.02
CA GLY A 87 -15.78 -12.36 -16.10
C GLY A 87 -16.78 -12.41 -17.24
N SER A 88 -16.32 -12.84 -18.41
CA SER A 88 -17.22 -13.18 -19.51
C SER A 88 -17.95 -14.50 -19.21
N ALA A 89 -18.81 -14.94 -20.13
CA ALA A 89 -19.40 -16.28 -20.04
C ALA A 89 -18.38 -17.41 -20.16
N ASN A 90 -17.22 -17.16 -20.78
CA ASN A 90 -16.19 -18.18 -21.04
C ASN A 90 -15.32 -18.47 -19.82
N VAL A 91 -15.26 -17.55 -18.87
CA VAL A 91 -14.48 -17.72 -17.64
C VAL A 91 -15.11 -18.80 -16.78
N SER A 92 -14.36 -19.75 -16.25
CA SER A 92 -14.93 -20.76 -15.34
C SER A 92 -15.33 -20.18 -13.98
N ASP A 93 -16.34 -20.77 -13.35
CA ASP A 93 -16.79 -20.36 -12.02
C ASP A 93 -15.71 -20.54 -10.95
N ASN A 94 -14.82 -21.52 -11.14
CA ASN A 94 -13.69 -21.74 -10.23
C ASN A 94 -12.66 -20.62 -10.33
N ALA A 95 -12.39 -20.09 -11.53
CA ALA A 95 -11.51 -18.94 -11.71
C ALA A 95 -12.12 -17.68 -11.08
N MET A 96 -13.42 -17.46 -11.25
CA MET A 96 -14.15 -16.36 -10.59
C MET A 96 -14.08 -16.45 -9.05
N LYS A 97 -14.27 -17.65 -8.49
CA LYS A 97 -14.15 -17.92 -7.04
C LYS A 97 -12.73 -17.63 -6.55
N ARG A 98 -11.69 -18.08 -7.26
CA ARG A 98 -10.28 -17.82 -6.93
C ARG A 98 -10.00 -16.32 -6.92
N ALA A 99 -10.33 -15.63 -8.01
CA ALA A 99 -10.09 -14.20 -8.15
C ALA A 99 -10.74 -13.41 -7.00
N CYS A 100 -11.97 -13.78 -6.63
CA CYS A 100 -12.64 -13.18 -5.49
C CYS A 100 -11.95 -13.48 -4.16
N TYR A 101 -11.44 -14.70 -3.96
CA TYR A 101 -10.62 -15.02 -2.79
C TYR A 101 -9.37 -14.14 -2.71
N VAL A 102 -8.63 -13.96 -3.81
CA VAL A 102 -7.42 -13.11 -3.83
C VAL A 102 -7.76 -11.67 -3.45
N LEU A 103 -8.80 -11.10 -4.07
CA LEU A 103 -9.28 -9.76 -3.72
C LEU A 103 -9.73 -9.65 -2.26
N ARG A 104 -10.49 -10.65 -1.77
CA ARG A 104 -10.94 -10.74 -0.38
C ARG A 104 -9.77 -10.74 0.59
N PHE A 105 -8.73 -11.52 0.28
CA PHE A 105 -7.54 -11.64 1.08
C PHE A 105 -6.77 -10.31 1.14
N LEU A 106 -6.42 -9.74 0.00
CA LEU A 106 -5.56 -8.54 -0.05
C LEU A 106 -6.23 -7.29 0.55
N LEU A 107 -7.56 -7.23 0.57
CA LEU A 107 -8.31 -6.11 1.17
C LEU A 107 -8.81 -6.37 2.60
N ALA A 108 -8.52 -7.54 3.18
CA ALA A 108 -8.95 -7.89 4.53
C ALA A 108 -8.33 -6.99 5.60
N ASP A 109 -7.03 -6.76 5.48
CA ASP A 109 -6.23 -6.18 6.55
C ASP A 109 -6.54 -4.71 6.80
N HIS A 110 -6.83 -3.95 5.74
CA HIS A 110 -6.86 -2.49 5.79
C HIS A 110 -8.22 -1.94 5.32
N SER A 111 -9.03 -1.51 6.29
CA SER A 111 -10.39 -1.02 6.03
C SER A 111 -10.43 0.27 5.20
N ALA A 112 -9.51 1.21 5.44
CA ALA A 112 -9.43 2.44 4.64
C ALA A 112 -9.02 2.17 3.19
N MET A 113 -8.04 1.28 2.93
CA MET A 113 -7.64 0.92 1.57
C MET A 113 -8.80 0.30 0.80
N ARG A 114 -9.53 -0.62 1.45
CA ARG A 114 -10.74 -1.24 0.88
C ARG A 114 -11.81 -0.22 0.52
N GLN A 115 -12.03 0.76 1.40
CA GLN A 115 -12.98 1.83 1.14
C GLN A 115 -12.53 2.72 -0.03
N SER A 116 -11.26 3.09 -0.08
CA SER A 116 -10.70 3.88 -1.19
C SER A 116 -10.82 3.14 -2.52
N PHE A 117 -10.44 1.86 -2.55
CA PHE A 117 -10.54 1.01 -3.74
C PHE A 117 -11.98 0.95 -4.27
N TYR A 118 -12.97 0.81 -3.37
CA TYR A 118 -14.38 0.87 -3.71
C TYR A 118 -14.80 2.24 -4.27
N LYS A 119 -14.43 3.32 -3.57
CA LYS A 119 -14.81 4.70 -3.92
C LYS A 119 -14.23 5.13 -5.26
N LEU A 120 -13.06 4.61 -5.64
CA LEU A 120 -12.39 4.88 -6.91
C LEU A 120 -12.78 3.88 -8.01
N PHE A 121 -13.93 3.21 -7.88
CA PHE A 121 -14.49 2.29 -8.88
C PHE A 121 -13.60 1.08 -9.22
N GLY A 122 -12.70 0.72 -8.30
CA GLY A 122 -11.85 -0.45 -8.40
C GLY A 122 -12.66 -1.71 -8.66
N ARG A 123 -12.15 -2.55 -9.55
CA ARG A 123 -12.76 -3.84 -9.92
C ARG A 123 -11.69 -4.80 -10.40
N LEU A 124 -11.99 -6.08 -10.27
CA LEU A 124 -11.16 -7.18 -10.74
C LEU A 124 -11.83 -7.87 -11.92
N VAL A 125 -11.07 -8.13 -12.97
CA VAL A 125 -11.52 -8.87 -14.15
C VAL A 125 -10.71 -10.15 -14.32
N VAL A 126 -11.40 -11.27 -14.52
CA VAL A 126 -10.79 -12.52 -14.92
C VAL A 126 -10.83 -12.63 -16.44
N ILE A 127 -9.66 -12.91 -17.04
CA ILE A 127 -9.53 -13.15 -18.47
C ILE A 127 -9.60 -14.67 -18.69
N GLY A 128 -10.54 -15.13 -19.52
CA GLY A 128 -10.66 -16.56 -19.81
C GLY A 128 -9.42 -17.11 -20.51
N ALA A 129 -9.15 -18.41 -20.34
CA ALA A 129 -7.94 -19.04 -20.89
C ALA A 129 -7.86 -18.99 -22.43
N SER A 130 -9.00 -18.94 -23.11
CA SER A 130 -9.10 -18.78 -24.57
C SER A 130 -9.28 -17.33 -25.02
N GLU A 131 -9.35 -16.38 -24.08
CA GLU A 131 -9.63 -14.98 -24.36
C GLU A 131 -8.36 -14.16 -24.49
N LYS A 132 -8.39 -13.15 -25.36
CA LYS A 132 -7.31 -12.16 -25.51
C LYS A 132 -7.41 -11.08 -24.45
N VAL A 133 -6.30 -10.44 -24.09
CA VAL A 133 -6.29 -9.32 -23.13
C VAL A 133 -7.15 -8.16 -23.63
N ASN A 134 -7.00 -7.78 -24.90
CA ASN A 134 -7.79 -6.70 -25.50
C ASN A 134 -9.26 -7.07 -25.78
N ALA A 135 -9.71 -8.29 -25.42
CA ALA A 135 -11.12 -8.64 -25.38
C ALA A 135 -11.84 -8.02 -24.16
N VAL A 136 -11.10 -7.74 -23.09
CA VAL A 136 -11.63 -6.98 -21.94
C VAL A 136 -11.99 -5.57 -22.42
N PRO A 137 -13.22 -5.07 -22.17
CA PRO A 137 -13.69 -3.81 -22.74
C PRO A 137 -12.79 -2.60 -22.45
N GLU A 138 -12.22 -2.56 -21.25
CA GLU A 138 -11.30 -1.52 -20.77
C GLU A 138 -9.95 -1.52 -21.49
N TYR A 139 -9.55 -2.65 -22.06
CA TYR A 139 -8.28 -2.82 -22.77
C TYR A 139 -8.43 -2.85 -24.29
N LYS A 140 -9.65 -2.61 -24.80
CA LYS A 140 -9.97 -2.74 -26.23
C LYS A 140 -9.09 -1.91 -27.17
N LEU A 141 -8.53 -0.81 -26.67
CA LEU A 141 -7.65 0.07 -27.46
C LEU A 141 -6.18 -0.38 -27.46
N LEU A 142 -5.82 -1.41 -26.69
CA LEU A 142 -4.47 -1.96 -26.71
C LEU A 142 -4.20 -2.69 -28.04
N PRO A 143 -3.05 -2.43 -28.69
CA PRO A 143 -2.64 -3.17 -29.88
C PRO A 143 -2.55 -4.68 -29.64
N ASP A 144 -2.72 -5.47 -30.70
CA ASP A 144 -2.71 -6.94 -30.62
C ASP A 144 -1.41 -7.53 -30.05
N SER A 145 -0.29 -6.79 -30.11
CA SER A 145 0.98 -7.19 -29.49
C SER A 145 0.86 -7.41 -27.99
N TRP A 146 -0.07 -6.73 -27.31
CA TRP A 146 -0.31 -6.89 -25.88
C TRP A 146 -0.87 -8.27 -25.52
N ASN A 147 -1.61 -8.91 -26.43
CA ASN A 147 -2.18 -10.23 -26.19
C ASN A 147 -1.13 -11.33 -26.02
N ASN A 148 0.08 -11.11 -26.58
CA ASN A 148 1.21 -12.02 -26.42
C ASN A 148 2.20 -11.55 -25.35
N ARG A 149 2.07 -10.30 -24.88
CA ARG A 149 2.99 -9.69 -23.92
C ARG A 149 2.62 -10.00 -22.48
N THR A 150 1.32 -10.06 -22.18
CA THR A 150 0.85 -10.23 -20.81
C THR A 150 -0.47 -11.01 -20.74
N ARG A 151 -0.76 -11.53 -19.56
CA ARG A 151 -2.03 -12.18 -19.17
C ARG A 151 -2.63 -11.54 -17.91
N GLY A 152 -2.20 -10.34 -17.57
CA GLY A 152 -2.67 -9.53 -16.45
C GLY A 152 -2.30 -8.07 -16.67
N LEU A 153 -3.00 -7.18 -15.97
CA LEU A 153 -2.73 -5.74 -15.98
C LEU A 153 -3.19 -5.15 -14.65
N GLY A 154 -2.39 -4.22 -14.13
CA GLY A 154 -2.67 -3.47 -12.92
C GLY A 154 -3.68 -2.35 -13.11
N GLY A 155 -4.49 -2.11 -12.08
CA GLY A 155 -5.44 -1.00 -12.05
C GLY A 155 -4.75 0.33 -11.76
N THR A 156 -5.26 1.40 -12.35
CA THR A 156 -4.83 2.79 -12.12
C THR A 156 -6.03 3.67 -11.75
N GLU A 157 -5.79 4.90 -11.28
CA GLU A 157 -6.87 5.86 -10.98
C GLU A 157 -7.76 6.19 -12.20
N THR A 158 -7.21 6.13 -13.41
CA THR A 158 -7.95 6.43 -14.66
C THR A 158 -8.59 5.20 -15.30
N LEU A 159 -7.99 4.02 -15.07
CA LEU A 159 -8.48 2.72 -15.51
C LEU A 159 -8.47 1.77 -14.30
N PRO A 160 -9.49 1.85 -13.42
CA PRO A 160 -9.49 1.18 -12.11
C PRO A 160 -9.85 -0.30 -12.23
N VAL A 161 -9.14 -1.01 -13.09
CA VAL A 161 -9.34 -2.42 -13.41
C VAL A 161 -8.01 -3.14 -13.26
N SER A 162 -7.92 -3.99 -12.25
CA SER A 162 -6.88 -5.04 -12.23
C SER A 162 -7.43 -6.27 -12.92
N SER A 163 -6.54 -7.06 -13.52
CA SER A 163 -6.93 -8.30 -14.20
C SER A 163 -5.88 -9.38 -14.07
N GLY A 164 -6.35 -10.63 -14.10
CA GLY A 164 -5.50 -11.81 -14.16
C GLY A 164 -6.18 -12.94 -14.93
N ALA A 165 -5.38 -13.84 -15.45
CA ALA A 165 -5.87 -14.89 -16.33
C ALA A 165 -6.25 -16.19 -15.60
N GLU A 166 -7.24 -16.87 -16.16
CA GLU A 166 -7.80 -18.11 -15.64
C GLU A 166 -6.76 -19.23 -15.50
N GLU A 167 -5.88 -19.40 -16.49
CA GLU A 167 -4.83 -20.42 -16.47
C GLU A 167 -3.85 -20.23 -15.30
N ASN A 168 -3.60 -18.97 -14.91
CA ASN A 168 -2.83 -18.68 -13.71
C ASN A 168 -3.67 -18.96 -12.47
N LEU A 169 -4.87 -18.40 -12.35
CA LEU A 169 -5.72 -18.61 -11.17
C LEU A 169 -5.96 -20.08 -10.82
N LEU A 170 -6.04 -20.93 -11.84
CA LEU A 170 -6.32 -22.36 -11.68
C LEU A 170 -5.11 -23.28 -11.81
N CYS A 171 -3.90 -22.73 -11.93
CA CYS A 171 -2.65 -23.50 -11.98
C CYS A 171 -2.63 -24.55 -13.10
N TYR A 172 -2.83 -24.12 -14.34
CA TYR A 172 -2.81 -25.02 -15.52
C TYR A 172 -1.40 -25.54 -15.88
N GLY A 173 -0.37 -25.04 -15.20
CA GLY A 173 1.02 -25.48 -15.37
C GLY A 173 1.74 -24.81 -16.54
N SER A 174 3.04 -25.10 -16.67
CA SER A 174 3.97 -24.40 -17.56
C SER A 174 3.68 -24.53 -19.06
N SER A 175 2.84 -25.49 -19.48
CA SER A 175 2.46 -25.64 -20.88
C SER A 175 1.36 -24.66 -21.32
N GLN A 176 0.66 -24.03 -20.37
CA GLN A 176 -0.49 -23.16 -20.62
C GLN A 176 -0.40 -21.81 -19.92
N ASP A 177 0.37 -21.70 -18.83
CA ASP A 177 0.56 -20.48 -18.04
C ASP A 177 2.02 -20.04 -18.15
N VAL A 178 2.26 -18.86 -18.72
CA VAL A 178 3.62 -18.28 -18.80
C VAL A 178 4.13 -17.80 -17.44
N TYR A 179 3.22 -17.58 -16.49
CA TYR A 179 3.51 -17.17 -15.11
C TYR A 179 3.32 -18.34 -14.14
N TYR A 180 3.56 -19.59 -14.58
CA TYR A 180 3.27 -20.83 -13.82
C TYR A 180 3.99 -20.93 -12.45
N GLU A 181 5.04 -20.14 -12.24
CA GLU A 181 5.82 -20.13 -10.99
C GLU A 181 5.30 -19.10 -9.98
N GLU A 182 4.38 -18.22 -10.38
CA GLU A 182 3.95 -17.05 -9.62
C GLU A 182 2.44 -17.01 -9.41
N ASP A 183 1.97 -16.26 -8.42
CA ASP A 183 0.55 -15.87 -8.34
C ASP A 183 0.42 -14.45 -8.91
N ILE A 184 0.50 -14.35 -10.24
CA ILE A 184 0.63 -13.07 -10.94
C ILE A 184 -0.54 -12.13 -10.67
N LEU A 185 -1.71 -12.65 -10.32
CA LEU A 185 -2.83 -11.79 -9.95
C LEU A 185 -2.53 -10.94 -8.70
N ILE A 186 -1.70 -11.43 -7.76
CA ILE A 186 -1.28 -10.64 -6.61
C ILE A 186 -0.42 -9.46 -7.05
N HIS A 187 0.50 -9.65 -7.99
CA HIS A 187 1.27 -8.58 -8.60
C HIS A 187 0.33 -7.52 -9.20
N GLU A 188 -0.58 -7.93 -10.07
CA GLU A 188 -1.48 -7.00 -10.78
C GLU A 188 -2.50 -6.32 -9.87
N LEU A 189 -2.96 -7.01 -8.82
CA LEU A 189 -3.78 -6.38 -7.78
C LEU A 189 -2.97 -5.44 -6.90
N THR A 190 -1.67 -5.66 -6.71
CA THR A 190 -0.83 -4.75 -5.92
C THR A 190 -0.77 -3.38 -6.56
N HIS A 191 -0.61 -3.28 -7.88
CA HIS A 191 -0.73 -2.01 -8.62
C HIS A 191 -2.07 -1.31 -8.33
N GLY A 192 -3.18 -2.05 -8.41
CA GLY A 192 -4.51 -1.51 -8.08
C GLY A 192 -4.65 -1.09 -6.61
N LEU A 193 -4.11 -1.87 -5.67
CA LEU A 193 -4.12 -1.57 -4.23
C LEU A 193 -3.25 -0.36 -3.89
N HIS A 194 -2.18 -0.16 -4.63
CA HIS A 194 -1.32 1.00 -4.54
C HIS A 194 -2.07 2.24 -5.03
N PHE A 195 -2.42 2.29 -6.32
CA PHE A 195 -3.02 3.47 -6.94
C PHE A 195 -4.44 3.78 -6.48
N LEU A 196 -5.23 2.80 -6.05
CA LEU A 196 -6.60 3.03 -5.60
C LEU A 196 -6.75 2.92 -4.08
N GLY A 197 -5.68 2.60 -3.36
CA GLY A 197 -5.71 2.30 -1.93
C GLY A 197 -4.61 3.05 -1.17
N SER A 198 -3.44 2.42 -1.01
CA SER A 198 -2.39 2.89 -0.09
C SER A 198 -1.95 4.31 -0.38
N LYS A 199 -1.81 4.68 -1.66
CA LYS A 199 -1.50 6.05 -2.11
C LYS A 199 -2.42 7.11 -1.48
N HIS A 200 -3.70 6.78 -1.29
CA HIS A 200 -4.71 7.72 -0.83
C HIS A 200 -4.95 7.68 0.68
N VAL A 201 -4.63 6.57 1.35
CA VAL A 201 -5.07 6.35 2.74
C VAL A 201 -3.95 6.05 3.71
N ILE A 202 -2.77 5.66 3.22
CA ILE A 202 -1.56 5.48 4.01
C ILE A 202 -0.72 6.73 3.78
N PRO A 203 -0.73 7.69 4.71
CA PRO A 203 -0.20 8.98 4.32
C PRO A 203 1.34 8.97 4.37
N GLY A 204 1.96 9.65 3.41
CA GLY A 204 3.39 9.55 3.15
C GLY A 204 3.84 8.26 2.45
N PHE A 205 2.92 7.36 2.07
CA PHE A 205 3.26 6.09 1.42
C PHE A 205 4.02 6.28 0.10
N GLU A 206 3.52 7.11 -0.81
CA GLU A 206 4.21 7.40 -2.09
C GLU A 206 5.64 7.86 -1.87
N PHE A 207 5.82 8.86 -1.01
CA PHE A 207 7.14 9.40 -0.75
C PHE A 207 8.07 8.37 -0.09
N ALA A 208 7.56 7.59 0.85
CA ALA A 208 8.34 6.54 1.49
C ALA A 208 8.69 5.40 0.51
N LEU A 209 7.82 5.11 -0.45
CA LEU A 209 8.05 4.16 -1.53
C LEU A 209 9.12 4.66 -2.49
N ASP A 210 9.04 5.91 -2.94
CA ASP A 210 10.06 6.56 -3.77
C ASP A 210 11.43 6.54 -3.08
N LEU A 211 11.49 6.92 -1.80
CA LEU A 211 12.73 6.88 -1.02
C LEU A 211 13.28 5.46 -0.85
N ALA A 212 12.40 4.47 -0.68
CA ALA A 212 12.82 3.08 -0.58
C ALA A 212 13.41 2.59 -1.90
N PHE A 213 12.77 2.91 -3.03
CA PHE A 213 13.25 2.57 -4.35
C PHE A 213 14.57 3.28 -4.69
N GLU A 214 14.69 4.60 -4.47
CA GLU A 214 15.94 5.34 -4.68
C GLU A 214 17.10 4.79 -3.83
N LYS A 215 16.81 4.38 -2.59
CA LYS A 215 17.80 3.71 -1.73
C LYS A 215 18.18 2.35 -2.30
N ALA A 216 17.22 1.54 -2.74
CA ALA A 216 17.45 0.24 -3.34
C ALA A 216 18.32 0.37 -4.59
N THR A 217 18.01 1.30 -5.50
CA THR A 217 18.82 1.59 -6.69
C THR A 217 20.24 1.99 -6.35
N ARG A 218 20.45 2.91 -5.39
CA ARG A 218 21.80 3.34 -4.97
C ARG A 218 22.65 2.22 -4.35
N LEU A 219 21.99 1.27 -3.70
CA LEU A 219 22.63 0.09 -3.11
C LEU A 219 22.72 -1.09 -4.09
N GLU A 220 22.28 -0.90 -5.34
CA GLU A 220 22.17 -1.95 -6.36
C GLU A 220 21.40 -3.18 -5.88
N LEU A 221 20.42 -2.97 -4.99
CA LEU A 221 19.45 -4.00 -4.64
C LEU A 221 18.59 -4.29 -5.88
N TRP A 222 18.12 -5.53 -6.00
CA TRP A 222 17.27 -5.99 -7.09
C TRP A 222 17.95 -5.92 -8.48
N ASN A 223 19.29 -5.80 -8.52
CA ASN A 223 20.01 -5.76 -9.78
C ASN A 223 19.73 -7.01 -10.63
N ASN A 224 19.44 -6.79 -11.91
CA ASN A 224 19.03 -7.82 -12.88
C ASN A 224 17.77 -8.60 -12.46
N THR A 225 16.80 -7.94 -11.82
CA THR A 225 15.43 -8.44 -11.61
C THR A 225 14.40 -7.43 -12.12
N TYR A 226 13.17 -7.88 -12.35
CA TYR A 226 12.06 -7.03 -12.77
C TYR A 226 11.72 -5.94 -11.73
N SER A 227 11.97 -6.23 -10.45
CA SER A 227 11.77 -5.28 -9.35
C SER A 227 12.62 -4.01 -9.46
N ALA A 228 13.68 -4.00 -10.27
CA ALA A 228 14.51 -2.81 -10.52
C ALA A 228 14.00 -1.91 -11.65
N ASP A 229 13.01 -2.36 -12.43
CA ASP A 229 12.57 -1.64 -13.64
C ASP A 229 11.83 -0.34 -13.33
N SER A 230 11.02 -0.32 -12.26
CA SER A 230 10.33 0.89 -11.80
C SER A 230 9.90 0.78 -10.34
N VAL A 231 9.51 1.92 -9.74
CA VAL A 231 8.98 1.99 -8.38
C VAL A 231 7.69 1.16 -8.19
N ASP A 232 6.87 1.08 -9.23
CA ASP A 232 5.61 0.32 -9.19
C ASP A 232 5.91 -1.18 -9.19
N GLU A 233 6.83 -1.63 -10.05
CA GLU A 233 7.25 -3.04 -10.10
C GLU A 233 8.04 -3.45 -8.86
N TYR A 234 8.84 -2.54 -8.29
CA TYR A 234 9.50 -2.71 -7.01
C TYR A 234 8.50 -3.04 -5.89
N LEU A 235 7.37 -2.32 -5.82
CA LEU A 235 6.31 -2.61 -4.86
C LEU A 235 5.62 -3.95 -5.16
N ALA A 236 5.19 -4.17 -6.39
CA ALA A 236 4.44 -5.36 -6.79
C ALA A 236 5.24 -6.65 -6.56
N GLU A 237 6.50 -6.67 -6.99
CA GLU A 237 7.43 -7.78 -6.75
C GLU A 237 7.74 -7.97 -5.26
N GLY A 238 7.88 -6.86 -4.52
CA GLY A 238 8.02 -6.88 -3.07
C GLY A 238 6.86 -7.58 -2.36
N VAL A 239 5.62 -7.29 -2.77
CA VAL A 239 4.43 -7.95 -2.24
C VAL A 239 4.40 -9.44 -2.62
N GLN A 240 4.77 -9.80 -3.86
CA GLN A 240 4.91 -11.21 -4.24
C GLN A 240 5.91 -11.95 -3.34
N SER A 241 7.07 -11.34 -3.07
CA SER A 241 8.10 -11.93 -2.19
C SER A 241 7.65 -11.99 -0.74
N TYR A 242 6.95 -10.97 -0.24
CA TYR A 242 6.41 -10.94 1.13
C TYR A 242 5.45 -12.09 1.41
N PHE A 243 4.65 -12.50 0.42
CA PHE A 243 3.75 -13.65 0.57
C PHE A 243 4.34 -14.97 0.04
N SER A 244 5.59 -14.98 -0.41
CA SER A 244 6.32 -16.15 -0.92
C SER A 244 5.76 -16.75 -2.22
N PHE A 245 5.46 -15.89 -3.19
CA PHE A 245 4.97 -16.27 -4.53
C PHE A 245 5.86 -15.81 -5.67
N ASN A 246 6.90 -15.02 -5.38
CA ASN A 246 7.88 -14.66 -6.40
C ASN A 246 8.70 -15.91 -6.80
N GLY A 247 9.01 -16.04 -8.08
CA GLY A 247 9.93 -17.06 -8.57
C GLY A 247 11.30 -16.95 -7.89
N PHE A 248 11.94 -18.08 -7.58
CA PHE A 248 13.32 -18.07 -7.07
C PHE A 248 14.31 -18.25 -8.22
N ARG A 249 15.32 -17.39 -8.26
CA ARG A 249 16.49 -17.53 -9.14
C ARG A 249 17.76 -17.10 -8.42
N ASP A 250 18.81 -17.88 -8.56
CA ASP A 250 20.14 -17.55 -8.08
C ASP A 250 21.18 -18.13 -9.07
N PRO A 251 21.82 -17.30 -9.92
CA PRO A 251 21.76 -15.84 -9.95
C PRO A 251 20.44 -15.26 -10.52
N PRO A 252 20.15 -13.96 -10.34
CA PRO A 252 19.04 -13.27 -11.00
C PRO A 252 19.02 -13.42 -12.53
N ASP A 253 17.85 -13.58 -13.14
CA ASP A 253 17.67 -13.91 -14.56
C ASP A 253 17.09 -12.77 -15.43
N GLY A 254 17.04 -11.55 -14.90
CA GLY A 254 16.40 -10.39 -15.54
C GLY A 254 14.92 -10.24 -15.17
N ILE A 255 14.30 -11.28 -14.59
CA ILE A 255 12.92 -11.23 -14.12
C ILE A 255 12.90 -11.48 -12.61
N HIS A 256 13.38 -12.64 -12.18
CA HIS A 256 13.34 -13.07 -10.79
C HIS A 256 14.73 -13.02 -10.15
N GLY A 257 14.76 -13.02 -8.82
CA GLY A 257 15.98 -13.05 -8.03
C GLY A 257 15.90 -13.99 -6.82
N PRO A 258 16.88 -13.93 -5.91
CA PRO A 258 16.94 -14.86 -4.79
C PRO A 258 15.96 -14.51 -3.65
N ILE A 259 15.35 -13.32 -3.71
CA ILE A 259 14.53 -12.73 -2.63
C ILE A 259 13.06 -13.04 -2.88
N ASN A 260 12.62 -14.22 -2.43
CA ASN A 260 11.29 -14.74 -2.71
C ASN A 260 10.49 -15.15 -1.46
N THR A 261 10.91 -14.73 -0.27
CA THR A 261 10.19 -14.99 1.00
C THR A 261 10.21 -13.74 1.88
N PRO A 262 9.27 -13.59 2.84
CA PRO A 262 9.25 -12.43 3.73
C PRO A 262 10.50 -12.35 4.62
N GLU A 263 11.10 -13.48 5.01
CA GLU A 263 12.32 -13.49 5.82
C GLU A 263 13.51 -12.95 5.03
N LYS A 264 13.66 -13.38 3.77
CA LYS A 264 14.69 -12.85 2.87
C LYS A 264 14.47 -11.37 2.59
N LEU A 265 13.22 -10.98 2.31
CA LEU A 265 12.86 -9.59 2.04
C LEU A 265 13.16 -8.68 3.25
N LEU A 266 12.84 -9.10 4.47
CA LEU A 266 13.12 -8.34 5.69
C LEU A 266 14.62 -8.04 5.86
N VAL A 267 15.48 -9.00 5.56
CA VAL A 267 16.94 -8.85 5.70
C VAL A 267 17.52 -8.05 4.53
N TYR A 268 17.10 -8.35 3.31
CA TYR A 268 17.64 -7.77 2.09
C TYR A 268 17.17 -6.34 1.85
N ASP A 269 15.87 -6.09 1.97
CA ASP A 269 15.25 -4.77 1.78
C ASP A 269 14.22 -4.48 2.89
N PRO A 270 14.71 -4.13 4.10
CA PRO A 270 13.84 -3.80 5.22
C PRO A 270 12.98 -2.55 4.99
N SER A 271 13.32 -1.70 4.02
CA SER A 271 12.52 -0.52 3.67
C SER A 271 11.24 -0.97 2.95
N LEU A 272 11.38 -1.78 1.90
CA LEU A 272 10.25 -2.36 1.18
C LEU A 272 9.39 -3.25 2.08
N TYR A 273 10.03 -4.12 2.87
CA TYR A 273 9.31 -4.99 3.81
C TYR A 273 8.36 -4.21 4.72
N LYS A 274 8.81 -3.08 5.27
CA LYS A 274 7.98 -2.23 6.15
C LYS A 274 6.82 -1.60 5.41
N LEU A 275 7.01 -1.13 4.16
CA LEU A 275 5.93 -0.58 3.33
C LEU A 275 4.85 -1.64 3.06
N VAL A 276 5.26 -2.86 2.71
CA VAL A 276 4.33 -3.98 2.51
C VAL A 276 3.57 -4.30 3.80
N GLN A 277 4.22 -4.23 4.97
CA GLN A 277 3.54 -4.38 6.27
C GLN A 277 2.52 -3.28 6.58
N LEU A 278 2.65 -2.09 5.98
CA LEU A 278 1.63 -1.06 6.12
C LEU A 278 0.37 -1.38 5.32
N MET A 279 0.53 -2.02 4.16
CA MET A 279 -0.61 -2.48 3.35
C MET A 279 -1.31 -3.69 3.99
N PHE A 280 -0.54 -4.62 4.58
CA PHE A 280 -1.03 -5.89 5.11
C PHE A 280 -0.70 -6.11 6.61
N PRO A 281 -1.23 -5.26 7.51
CA PRO A 281 -0.86 -5.28 8.92
C PRO A 281 -1.40 -6.46 9.74
N CYS A 282 -2.41 -7.19 9.26
CA CYS A 282 -2.95 -8.33 10.00
C CYS A 282 -2.09 -9.58 9.92
N ARG A 283 -1.14 -9.64 8.97
CA ARG A 283 -0.28 -10.81 8.75
C ARG A 283 -1.10 -12.09 8.54
N ASN A 284 -2.18 -11.97 7.76
CA ASN A 284 -2.94 -13.14 7.34
C ASN A 284 -2.07 -14.09 6.48
N THR A 285 -2.31 -15.39 6.57
CA THR A 285 -1.65 -16.39 5.73
C THR A 285 -2.47 -16.62 4.47
N PHE A 286 -1.85 -16.52 3.30
CA PHE A 286 -2.53 -16.75 2.03
C PHE A 286 -2.52 -18.24 1.63
N ILE A 287 -3.59 -18.70 0.99
CA ILE A 287 -3.69 -20.03 0.40
C ILE A 287 -3.23 -19.94 -1.06
N LYS A 288 -2.11 -20.61 -1.39
CA LYS A 288 -1.51 -20.64 -2.73
C LYS A 288 -2.47 -21.23 -3.78
N ARG A 289 -2.41 -20.76 -5.03
CA ARG A 289 -3.32 -21.21 -6.11
C ARG A 289 -3.22 -22.70 -6.42
N CYS A 290 -2.00 -23.22 -6.53
CA CYS A 290 -1.75 -24.63 -6.80
C CYS A 290 -2.04 -25.47 -5.54
N ASN A 291 -2.75 -26.59 -5.72
CA ASN A 291 -3.20 -27.49 -4.65
C ASN A 291 -4.24 -26.89 -3.67
N SER A 292 -4.87 -25.76 -4.01
CA SER A 292 -5.95 -25.18 -3.21
C SER A 292 -7.33 -25.67 -3.63
N THR A 293 -8.20 -25.92 -2.66
CA THR A 293 -9.62 -26.17 -2.88
C THR A 293 -10.43 -24.88 -2.73
N ARG A 294 -11.49 -24.71 -3.54
CA ARG A 294 -12.35 -23.51 -3.46
C ARG A 294 -13.04 -23.42 -2.09
N GLU A 295 -13.28 -24.59 -1.47
CA GLU A 295 -13.86 -24.74 -0.14
C GLU A 295 -12.91 -24.21 0.95
N ALA A 296 -11.61 -24.53 0.89
CA ALA A 296 -10.61 -24.02 1.83
C ALA A 296 -10.50 -22.49 1.76
N GLU A 297 -10.47 -21.95 0.55
CA GLU A 297 -10.43 -20.50 0.32
C GLU A 297 -11.68 -19.78 0.85
N ASN A 298 -12.86 -20.34 0.58
CA ASN A 298 -14.12 -19.74 1.00
C ASN A 298 -14.35 -19.86 2.51
N SER A 299 -13.84 -20.92 3.15
CA SER A 299 -13.95 -21.13 4.60
C SER A 299 -12.85 -20.45 5.41
N GLN A 300 -11.78 -19.96 4.79
CA GLN A 300 -10.72 -19.27 5.50
C GLN A 300 -11.26 -18.04 6.24
N VAL A 301 -11.01 -18.00 7.54
CA VAL A 301 -11.28 -16.85 8.41
C VAL A 301 -10.07 -15.92 8.35
N LEU A 302 -10.28 -14.68 7.91
CA LEU A 302 -9.25 -13.65 7.84
C LEU A 302 -9.39 -12.72 9.06
N THR A 303 -8.26 -12.33 9.61
CA THR A 303 -8.20 -11.22 10.56
C THR A 303 -8.42 -9.93 9.76
N MET A 304 -9.27 -9.04 10.25
CA MET A 304 -9.74 -7.88 9.50
C MET A 304 -9.40 -6.56 10.20
N ASN A 305 -9.17 -5.52 9.41
CA ASN A 305 -9.11 -4.11 9.85
C ASN A 305 -8.01 -3.82 10.91
N CYS A 306 -6.83 -4.44 10.76
CA CYS A 306 -5.70 -4.21 11.66
C CYS A 306 -5.08 -2.81 11.51
N ASP A 307 -5.46 -2.08 10.46
CA ASP A 307 -5.22 -0.65 10.30
C ASP A 307 -5.79 0.19 11.45
N ARG A 308 -6.81 -0.30 12.16
CA ARG A 308 -7.43 0.41 13.29
C ARG A 308 -6.74 0.17 14.63
N THR A 309 -5.71 -0.68 14.66
CA THR A 309 -5.00 -0.98 15.91
C THR A 309 -4.11 0.16 16.33
N ARG A 310 -3.98 0.39 17.64
CA ARG A 310 -3.06 1.41 18.18
C ARG A 310 -1.62 1.18 17.71
N GLN A 311 -1.19 -0.08 17.62
CA GLN A 311 0.14 -0.45 17.15
C GLN A 311 0.38 -0.01 15.71
N TYR A 312 -0.61 -0.19 14.83
CA TYR A 312 -0.52 0.27 13.44
C TYR A 312 -0.42 1.80 13.37
N GLN A 313 -1.27 2.50 14.12
CA GLN A 313 -1.31 3.96 14.11
C GLN A 313 0.02 4.59 14.60
N VAL A 314 0.67 3.98 15.60
CA VAL A 314 2.02 4.41 16.03
C VAL A 314 3.04 4.23 14.90
N LYS A 315 3.03 3.10 14.19
CA LYS A 315 3.96 2.86 13.07
C LYS A 315 3.79 3.85 11.92
N ILE A 316 2.56 4.24 11.59
CA ILE A 316 2.30 5.26 10.58
C ILE A 316 2.89 6.62 10.98
N HIS A 317 2.77 7.01 12.26
CA HIS A 317 3.41 8.25 12.75
C HIS A 317 4.94 8.18 12.75
N GLU A 318 5.53 7.01 12.97
CA GLU A 318 6.98 6.82 12.88
C GLU A 318 7.47 6.92 11.42
N LEU A 319 6.75 6.31 10.47
CA LEU A 319 7.05 6.42 9.03
C LEU A 319 6.94 7.87 8.55
N ALA A 320 5.91 8.58 9.01
CA ALA A 320 5.77 10.01 8.77
C ALA A 320 6.98 10.83 9.20
N ALA A 321 7.54 10.50 10.38
CA ALA A 321 8.72 11.18 10.91
C ALA A 321 10.00 10.87 10.11
N LEU A 322 10.08 9.68 9.49
CA LEU A 322 11.20 9.26 8.64
C LEU A 322 11.24 9.94 7.27
N SER A 323 10.16 10.60 6.84
CA SER A 323 10.10 11.37 5.59
C SER A 323 10.99 12.62 5.55
N GLY A 324 11.77 12.87 6.61
CA GLY A 324 12.76 13.94 6.65
C GLY A 324 12.12 15.31 6.48
N GLN A 325 11.32 15.70 7.47
CA GLN A 325 10.72 17.03 7.51
C GLN A 325 10.77 17.63 8.92
N PRO A 326 11.29 18.85 9.07
CA PRO A 326 10.95 19.73 10.17
C PRO A 326 9.52 20.25 9.97
N CYS A 327 8.56 19.36 10.20
CA CYS A 327 7.15 19.70 10.28
C CYS A 327 6.64 19.29 11.65
N GLN A 328 5.91 20.19 12.30
CA GLN A 328 5.45 20.00 13.66
C GLN A 328 3.95 20.21 13.69
N ASP A 329 3.29 19.42 14.52
CA ASP A 329 1.96 19.77 14.95
C ASP A 329 2.04 20.95 15.91
N LYS A 330 1.26 21.99 15.63
CA LYS A 330 1.06 23.12 16.54
C LYS A 330 0.17 22.74 17.73
N SER A 331 -0.60 21.65 17.61
CA SER A 331 -1.47 21.13 18.67
C SER A 331 -1.13 19.69 19.04
N LYS A 332 -1.10 19.42 20.35
CA LYS A 332 -0.95 18.06 20.90
C LYS A 332 -2.10 17.12 20.55
N PHE A 333 -3.23 17.66 20.09
CA PHE A 333 -4.41 16.89 19.69
C PHE A 333 -4.45 16.59 18.19
N CYS A 334 -3.48 17.09 17.42
CA CYS A 334 -3.44 16.87 15.99
C CYS A 334 -3.50 15.39 15.62
N THR A 335 -2.85 14.53 16.41
CA THR A 335 -2.93 13.07 16.25
C THR A 335 -4.38 12.58 16.38
N ASP A 336 -5.07 12.94 17.47
CA ASP A 336 -6.42 12.48 17.73
C ASP A 336 -7.42 13.02 16.70
N TRP A 337 -7.21 14.27 16.27
CA TRP A 337 -8.00 14.91 15.21
C TRP A 337 -7.76 14.26 13.86
N ALA A 338 -6.50 13.99 13.49
CA ALA A 338 -6.17 13.24 12.29
C ALA A 338 -6.82 11.85 12.30
N LEU A 339 -6.77 11.16 13.44
CA LEU A 339 -7.44 9.87 13.66
C LEU A 339 -8.98 9.96 13.56
N GLN A 340 -9.56 11.12 13.84
CA GLN A 340 -10.99 11.41 13.68
C GLN A 340 -11.36 11.87 12.25
N GLY A 341 -10.38 11.90 11.34
CA GLY A 341 -10.56 12.30 9.95
C GLY A 341 -10.46 13.81 9.72
N GLU A 342 -10.01 14.60 10.70
CA GLU A 342 -9.94 16.06 10.58
C GLU A 342 -9.04 16.54 9.45
N CYS A 343 -8.05 15.75 9.05
CA CYS A 343 -7.21 16.05 7.88
C CYS A 343 -8.04 16.17 6.60
N THR A 344 -9.10 15.38 6.47
CA THR A 344 -10.03 15.53 5.36
C THR A 344 -11.11 16.54 5.75
N ASN A 345 -11.69 16.41 6.95
CA ASN A 345 -12.88 17.13 7.39
C ASN A 345 -12.66 18.64 7.61
N ASN A 346 -11.45 19.04 7.98
CA ASN A 346 -11.08 20.41 8.32
C ASN A 346 -9.69 20.74 7.75
N PRO A 347 -9.52 20.68 6.41
CA PRO A 347 -8.22 20.53 5.82
C PRO A 347 -7.39 21.80 5.97
N SER A 348 -8.00 22.98 5.84
CA SER A 348 -7.32 24.26 6.04
C SER A 348 -6.77 24.41 7.46
N TYR A 349 -7.57 24.08 8.49
CA TYR A 349 -7.08 24.16 9.87
C TYR A 349 -5.98 23.14 10.13
N MET A 350 -6.16 21.92 9.63
CA MET A 350 -5.18 20.87 9.81
C MET A 350 -3.90 21.13 9.01
N GLU A 351 -3.97 21.87 7.90
CA GLU A 351 -2.82 22.24 7.08
C GLU A 351 -2.03 23.34 7.77
N ASP A 352 -2.72 24.22 8.50
CA ASP A 352 -2.06 25.22 9.30
C ASP A 352 -1.50 24.68 10.62
N ASN A 353 -2.14 23.68 11.22
CA ASN A 353 -1.89 23.31 12.62
C ASN A 353 -1.38 21.89 12.82
N CYS A 354 -1.63 20.99 11.88
CA CYS A 354 -1.48 19.56 12.06
C CYS A 354 -0.78 18.91 10.88
N LEU A 355 0.14 19.63 10.23
CA LEU A 355 0.92 19.16 9.08
C LEU A 355 1.56 17.79 9.30
N LYS A 356 2.06 17.55 10.52
CA LYS A 356 2.70 16.29 10.88
C LYS A 356 1.68 15.18 11.07
N SER A 357 0.61 15.40 11.83
CA SER A 357 -0.44 14.40 12.07
C SER A 357 -1.30 14.11 10.83
N CYS A 358 -1.46 15.10 9.93
CA CYS A 358 -2.13 14.98 8.65
C CYS A 358 -1.22 14.66 7.48
N LEU A 359 0.07 14.53 7.78
CA LEU A 359 1.02 13.90 6.88
C LEU A 359 1.16 14.67 5.55
N TRP A 360 1.05 16.00 5.66
CA TRP A 360 1.21 16.99 4.59
C TRP A 360 2.58 17.64 4.56
N CYS A 361 3.53 17.05 5.27
CA CYS A 361 4.90 17.50 5.28
C CYS A 361 5.57 17.22 3.93
N LYS A 362 5.88 18.25 3.14
CA LYS A 362 6.63 18.09 1.87
C LYS A 362 8.12 17.87 2.14
N PRO A 363 8.81 16.84 1.64
CA PRO A 363 10.20 16.51 2.02
C PRO A 363 11.17 17.70 2.08
N CYS A 364 12.05 17.78 3.09
CA CYS A 364 13.14 18.76 3.08
C CYS A 364 14.34 18.20 2.29
N GLN A 365 14.28 18.33 0.96
CA GLN A 365 15.40 17.94 0.11
C GLN A 365 15.46 18.80 -1.14
N ASP A 366 16.62 18.72 -1.80
CA ASP A 366 16.80 19.22 -3.15
C ASP A 366 16.68 18.03 -4.10
N LYS A 367 15.74 18.10 -5.05
CA LYS A 367 15.51 17.09 -6.09
C LYS A 367 16.45 17.27 -7.28
N SER A 368 17.18 18.38 -7.33
CA SER A 368 18.13 18.69 -8.39
C SER A 368 19.49 19.05 -7.82
N ASN A 369 20.54 18.57 -8.48
CA ASN A 369 21.93 18.93 -8.15
C ASN A 369 22.22 20.42 -8.38
N PHE A 370 21.35 21.14 -9.11
CA PHE A 370 21.49 22.59 -9.37
C PHE A 370 20.76 23.47 -8.35
N CYS A 371 20.03 22.89 -7.39
CA CYS A 371 19.23 23.66 -6.44
C CYS A 371 20.06 24.68 -5.65
N THR A 372 21.31 24.36 -5.29
CA THR A 372 22.20 25.29 -4.60
C THR A 372 22.56 26.49 -5.47
N ASP A 373 22.88 26.26 -6.75
CA ASP A 373 23.22 27.31 -7.70
C ASP A 373 22.02 28.22 -8.00
N TRP A 374 20.83 27.63 -8.17
CA TRP A 374 19.59 28.37 -8.38
C TRP A 374 19.21 29.20 -7.15
N ALA A 375 19.36 28.63 -5.96
CA ALA A 375 19.13 29.38 -4.72
C ALA A 375 20.08 30.57 -4.59
N LEU A 376 21.38 30.39 -4.89
CA LEU A 376 22.37 31.48 -4.91
C LEU A 376 22.06 32.57 -5.95
N LYS A 377 21.41 32.20 -7.06
CA LYS A 377 20.95 33.14 -8.11
C LYS A 377 19.63 33.84 -7.78
N GLY A 378 19.03 33.57 -6.62
CA GLY A 378 17.81 34.22 -6.16
C GLY A 378 16.51 33.55 -6.66
N GLU A 379 16.57 32.34 -7.21
CA GLU A 379 15.38 31.63 -7.71
C GLU A 379 14.38 31.32 -6.59
N CYS A 380 14.82 31.24 -5.33
CA CYS A 380 13.92 31.08 -4.19
C CYS A 380 12.91 32.23 -4.07
N THR A 381 13.24 33.42 -4.58
CA THR A 381 12.34 34.58 -4.61
C THR A 381 11.70 34.78 -5.98
N ASN A 382 12.46 34.54 -7.06
CA ASN A 382 11.99 34.77 -8.43
C ASN A 382 11.08 33.66 -8.96
N ASN A 383 11.27 32.42 -8.49
CA ASN A 383 10.49 31.25 -8.90
C ASN A 383 10.10 30.38 -7.68
N PRO A 384 9.33 30.95 -6.74
CA PRO A 384 9.14 30.36 -5.43
C PRO A 384 8.40 29.02 -5.50
N SER A 385 7.39 28.88 -6.36
CA SER A 385 6.62 27.63 -6.49
C SER A 385 7.49 26.46 -6.98
N TYR A 386 8.30 26.68 -8.02
CA TYR A 386 9.19 25.64 -8.54
C TYR A 386 10.26 25.27 -7.52
N MET A 387 10.86 26.26 -6.87
CA MET A 387 11.88 26.04 -5.85
C MET A 387 11.28 25.36 -4.61
N GLU A 388 9.99 25.57 -4.31
CA GLU A 388 9.34 24.96 -3.14
C GLU A 388 9.03 23.49 -3.39
N GLU A 389 8.81 23.12 -4.65
CA GLU A 389 8.59 21.73 -5.04
C GLU A 389 9.90 20.95 -5.20
N ASN A 390 10.99 21.63 -5.56
CA ASN A 390 12.22 20.98 -6.01
C ASN A 390 13.48 21.30 -5.21
N CYS A 391 13.53 22.42 -4.49
CA CYS A 391 14.79 22.98 -3.94
C CYS A 391 14.64 23.55 -2.53
N ARG A 392 13.73 22.98 -1.72
CA ARG A 392 13.37 23.51 -0.38
C ARG A 392 14.57 23.62 0.55
N LYS A 393 15.51 22.68 0.45
CA LYS A 393 16.71 22.64 1.30
C LYS A 393 17.67 23.77 0.93
N SER A 394 18.00 23.92 -0.35
CA SER A 394 18.83 25.03 -0.83
C SER A 394 18.20 26.40 -0.60
N CYS A 395 16.87 26.50 -0.64
CA CYS A 395 16.13 27.73 -0.29
C CYS A 395 15.94 27.96 1.21
N GLN A 396 16.50 27.10 2.06
CA GLN A 396 16.42 27.20 3.52
C GLN A 396 14.99 27.23 4.07
N TRP A 397 14.00 26.77 3.29
CA TRP A 397 12.60 26.64 3.72
C TRP A 397 12.35 25.45 4.64
N CYS A 398 13.43 24.80 5.05
CA CYS A 398 13.44 23.71 6.01
C CYS A 398 13.72 24.14 7.45
N ASN A 399 13.92 25.42 7.76
CA ASN A 399 14.31 25.77 9.12
C ASN A 399 13.09 25.98 10.03
N VAL A 400 12.92 25.05 10.99
CA VAL A 400 12.33 25.40 12.29
C VAL A 400 13.22 26.48 12.89
N LYS A 401 12.62 27.53 13.44
CA LYS A 401 13.32 28.32 14.45
C LYS A 401 13.66 27.38 15.61
N GLU A 402 14.91 26.95 15.71
CA GLU A 402 15.46 26.57 17.00
C GLU A 402 15.31 27.81 17.89
N ASN A 403 14.31 27.79 18.76
CA ASN A 403 14.48 28.45 20.04
C ASN A 403 15.71 27.79 20.65
N VAL A 404 16.84 28.48 20.56
CA VAL A 404 17.97 28.32 21.47
C VAL A 404 17.47 28.71 22.85
N THR A 405 16.64 27.85 23.44
CA THR A 405 16.59 27.71 24.89
C THR A 405 17.64 26.68 25.20
N THR A 406 18.76 27.17 25.71
CA THR A 406 19.75 26.41 26.47
C THR A 406 19.06 25.48 27.46
N SER A 407 18.78 24.25 27.05
CA SER A 407 18.68 23.11 27.94
C SER A 407 19.75 22.13 27.49
N GLN A 408 20.80 22.04 28.28
CA GLN A 408 21.83 21.03 28.14
C GLN A 408 21.17 19.65 28.08
N ASN A 409 21.21 19.03 26.91
CA ASN A 409 21.15 17.57 26.79
C ASN A 409 22.34 17.16 25.93
N THR A 410 23.37 16.74 26.63
CA THR A 410 24.59 16.15 26.08
C THR A 410 24.22 14.94 25.24
N VAL A 411 24.36 15.04 23.92
CA VAL A 411 24.65 13.88 23.08
C VAL A 411 25.92 13.26 23.66
N ASN A 412 25.81 12.10 24.29
CA ASN A 412 26.98 11.37 24.74
C ASN A 412 27.68 10.81 23.50
N LYS A 413 28.61 11.60 22.96
CA LYS A 413 29.44 11.34 21.79
C LYS A 413 30.40 10.14 21.98
N ASN A 414 30.25 9.37 23.06
CA ASN A 414 31.12 8.24 23.43
C ASN A 414 30.41 6.87 23.38
N CYS A 415 29.23 6.76 22.74
CA CYS A 415 28.59 5.48 22.51
C CYS A 415 28.97 4.89 21.14
N ILE A 416 30.20 4.41 21.03
CA ILE A 416 30.67 3.66 19.86
C ILE A 416 31.53 2.50 20.33
N ASP A 417 31.56 1.43 19.53
CA ASP A 417 32.53 0.37 19.72
C ASP A 417 33.92 0.87 19.29
N GLN A 418 34.91 0.62 20.13
CA GLN A 418 36.30 0.99 19.92
C GLN A 418 37.07 -0.08 19.13
N ASN A 419 36.44 -1.23 18.88
CA ASN A 419 37.02 -2.32 18.11
C ASN A 419 36.00 -2.85 17.08
N THR A 420 36.47 -3.07 15.86
CA THR A 420 35.65 -3.59 14.76
C THR A 420 35.13 -5.01 15.01
N SER A 421 35.75 -5.78 15.91
CA SER A 421 35.34 -7.15 16.28
C SER A 421 34.32 -7.21 17.43
N CYS A 422 33.92 -6.06 17.99
CA CYS A 422 32.93 -6.00 19.06
C CYS A 422 31.58 -6.70 18.75
N PRO A 423 31.02 -6.64 17.53
CA PRO A 423 29.79 -7.36 17.19
C PRO A 423 29.96 -8.89 17.27
N ASP A 424 31.09 -9.41 16.80
CA ASP A 424 31.37 -10.86 16.80
C ASP A 424 31.59 -11.39 18.22
N TRP A 425 32.29 -10.62 19.05
CA TRP A 425 32.47 -10.93 20.47
C TRP A 425 31.15 -10.86 21.24
N ALA A 426 30.32 -9.84 20.98
CA ALA A 426 28.98 -9.76 21.57
C ALA A 426 28.10 -10.95 21.17
N ALA A 427 28.12 -11.33 19.88
CA ALA A 427 27.41 -12.52 19.38
C ALA A 427 27.93 -13.83 19.98
N SER A 428 29.20 -13.88 20.38
CA SER A 428 29.83 -15.02 21.06
C SER A 428 29.58 -15.05 22.58
N GLY A 429 28.84 -14.08 23.13
CA GLY A 429 28.50 -14.01 24.55
C GLY A 429 29.52 -13.27 25.43
N GLU A 430 30.50 -12.58 24.85
CA GLU A 430 31.57 -11.90 25.58
C GLU A 430 31.07 -10.74 26.44
N CYS A 431 29.92 -10.15 26.11
CA CYS A 431 29.29 -9.12 26.95
C CYS A 431 28.99 -9.61 28.38
N THR A 432 28.83 -10.92 28.55
CA THR A 432 28.64 -11.55 29.87
C THR A 432 29.95 -12.14 30.38
N ASN A 433 30.71 -12.83 29.53
CA ASN A 433 31.90 -13.59 29.92
C ASN A 433 33.15 -12.72 30.15
N ASN A 434 33.25 -11.57 29.47
CA ASN A 434 34.35 -10.63 29.55
C ASN A 434 33.82 -9.19 29.69
N SER A 435 32.84 -9.04 30.57
CA SER A 435 32.09 -7.79 30.75
C SER A 435 33.00 -6.59 31.07
N GLU A 436 34.10 -6.76 31.79
CA GLU A 436 34.99 -5.65 32.14
C GLU A 436 35.65 -5.01 30.90
N TYR A 437 36.13 -5.82 29.96
CA TYR A 437 36.68 -5.33 28.70
C TYR A 437 35.58 -4.83 27.76
N MET A 438 34.50 -5.60 27.63
CA MET A 438 33.41 -5.31 26.70
C MET A 438 32.64 -4.05 27.09
N ASN A 439 32.50 -3.75 28.39
CA ASN A 439 31.84 -2.54 28.87
C ASN A 439 32.65 -1.26 28.63
N ILE A 440 33.95 -1.38 28.38
CA ILE A 440 34.82 -0.24 28.07
C ILE A 440 34.92 -0.04 26.57
N ASN A 441 35.12 -1.13 25.82
CA ASN A 441 35.51 -1.09 24.41
C ASN A 441 34.37 -1.42 23.44
N CYS A 442 33.31 -2.09 23.88
CA CYS A 442 32.24 -2.63 23.03
C CYS A 442 30.84 -2.22 23.53
N LYS A 443 30.71 -0.96 23.95
CA LYS A 443 29.52 -0.44 24.65
C LYS A 443 28.26 -0.52 23.81
N HIS A 444 28.38 -0.28 22.50
CA HIS A 444 27.27 -0.32 21.57
C HIS A 444 26.90 -1.77 21.24
N SER A 445 27.89 -2.62 20.94
CA SER A 445 27.65 -4.05 20.67
C SER A 445 27.05 -4.80 21.87
N CYS A 446 27.34 -4.38 23.10
CA CYS A 446 26.78 -4.97 24.32
C CYS A 446 25.50 -4.29 24.83
N GLY A 447 24.95 -3.31 24.12
CA GLY A 447 23.70 -2.63 24.49
C GLY A 447 23.76 -1.86 25.81
N ILE A 448 24.97 -1.42 26.20
CA ILE A 448 25.22 -0.62 27.42
C ILE A 448 24.88 0.84 27.16
N CYS A 449 24.99 1.22 25.90
CA CYS A 449 24.43 2.38 25.27
C CYS A 449 24.06 1.96 23.83
#